data_AF-A0A966BSD1-F1
#
_entry.id   AF-A0A966BSD1-F1
#
_cell.length_a   1.000
_cell.length_b   1.000
_cell.length_c   1.000
_cell.angle_alpha   90.00
_cell.angle_beta   90.00
_cell.angle_gamma   90.00
#
_symmetry.space_group_name_H-M   'P 1'
#
loop_
_entity.id
_entity.type
_entity.pdbx_description
1 polymer ?
#
loop_
_entity_poly.entity_id
_entity_poly.type
_entity_poly.pdbx_seq_one_letter_code
_entity_poly.pdbx_strand_id
1 'polypeptide(L)'
;MQVSMEKTGDLGRRLTVELPSEEIDHKVAGRLNELRSQVRMKGFRPGKVPLNVVRQRYGSQVRAEVLQEAMQGALAEAFEQQKLRVAGVTSMSPADGGEGDSVRFTADVEVYPELPEIEVSDLKIERPV
;
A
#
# COMPACT_ATOMS: atom_id res chain seq x y z
N MET A 1 4.74 -12.71 -1.75
CA MET A 1 4.71 -11.61 -0.77
C MET A 1 5.26 -12.12 0.54
N GLN A 2 6.21 -11.39 1.15
CA GLN A 2 6.74 -11.71 2.47
C GLN A 2 6.51 -10.51 3.39
N VAL A 3 6.00 -10.75 4.59
CA VAL A 3 5.69 -9.71 5.58
C VAL A 3 6.45 -10.02 6.86
N SER A 4 7.29 -9.09 7.29
CA SER A 4 8.03 -9.15 8.54
C SER A 4 7.51 -8.04 9.47
N MET A 5 7.28 -8.37 10.74
CA MET A 5 6.84 -7.41 11.76
C MET A 5 7.91 -7.23 12.82
N GLU A 6 8.18 -5.98 13.17
CA GLU A 6 8.97 -5.58 14.33
C GLU A 6 8.12 -4.74 15.28
N LYS A 7 8.29 -4.95 16.59
CA LYS A 7 7.68 -4.11 17.62
C LYS A 7 8.62 -2.93 17.89
N THR A 8 8.17 -1.72 17.59
CA THR A 8 8.97 -0.50 17.79
C THR A 8 8.65 0.17 19.13
N GLY A 9 7.46 -0.06 19.69
CA GLY A 9 7.06 0.44 21.01
C GLY A 9 5.80 -0.24 21.53
N ASP A 10 5.15 0.36 22.53
CA ASP A 10 3.90 -0.16 23.11
C ASP A 10 2.81 -0.31 22.05
N LEU A 11 2.54 0.79 21.34
CA LEU A 11 1.55 0.89 20.26
C LEU A 11 2.19 0.86 18.86
N GLY A 12 3.50 1.09 18.77
CA GLY A 12 4.22 1.14 17.49
C GLY A 12 4.57 -0.24 16.95
N ARG A 13 4.27 -0.46 15.67
CA ARG A 13 4.69 -1.63 14.89
C ARG A 13 5.34 -1.15 13.60
N ARG A 14 6.44 -1.79 13.21
CA ARG A 14 7.06 -1.61 11.91
C ARG A 14 6.81 -2.86 11.08
N LEU A 15 6.21 -2.67 9.92
CA LEU A 15 5.97 -3.72 8.94
C LEU A 15 6.96 -3.54 7.80
N THR A 16 7.71 -4.59 7.49
CA THR A 16 8.54 -4.67 6.29
C THR A 16 7.88 -5.63 5.34
N VAL A 17 7.50 -5.14 4.16
CA VAL A 17 6.80 -5.92 3.16
C VAL A 17 7.66 -6.02 1.91
N GLU A 18 7.75 -7.23 1.37
CA GLU A 18 8.45 -7.54 0.13
C GLU A 18 7.47 -8.03 -0.93
N LEU A 19 7.45 -7.30 -2.04
CA LEU A 19 6.63 -7.58 -3.23
C LEU A 19 7.54 -8.01 -4.39
N PRO A 20 7.18 -9.06 -5.14
CA PRO A 20 7.92 -9.45 -6.33
C PRO A 20 7.77 -8.39 -7.44
N SER A 21 8.88 -8.04 -8.11
CA SER A 21 8.88 -7.05 -9.19
C SER A 21 8.01 -7.48 -10.38
N GLU A 22 7.89 -8.78 -10.64
CA GLU A 22 7.05 -9.31 -11.74
C GLU A 22 5.58 -8.89 -11.61
N GLU A 23 5.03 -8.89 -10.39
CA GLU A 23 3.64 -8.51 -10.16
C GLU A 23 3.42 -7.01 -10.42
N ILE A 24 4.39 -6.19 -10.02
CA ILE A 24 4.40 -4.75 -10.28
C ILE A 24 4.51 -4.49 -11.78
N ASP A 25 5.44 -5.15 -12.47
CA ASP A 25 5.64 -4.97 -13.91
C ASP A 25 4.41 -5.41 -14.70
N HIS A 26 3.71 -6.47 -14.29
CA HIS A 26 2.44 -6.89 -14.87
C HIS A 26 1.35 -5.82 -14.70
N LYS A 27 1.19 -5.28 -13.48
CA LYS A 27 0.25 -4.18 -13.19
C LYS A 27 0.58 -2.91 -13.99
N VAL A 28 1.86 -2.56 -14.10
CA VAL A 28 2.34 -1.42 -14.91
C VAL A 28 2.04 -1.64 -16.39
N ALA A 29 2.30 -2.84 -16.93
CA ALA A 29 1.99 -3.17 -18.32
C ALA A 29 0.48 -3.09 -18.60
N GLY A 30 -0.36 -3.55 -17.67
CA GLY A 30 -1.81 -3.40 -17.72
C GLY A 30 -2.24 -1.94 -17.79
N ARG A 31 -1.78 -1.11 -16.84
CA ARG A 31 -2.08 0.33 -16.82
C ARG A 31 -1.61 1.08 -18.06
N LEU A 32 -0.42 0.76 -18.57
CA LEU A 32 0.09 1.37 -19.81
C LEU A 32 -0.77 1.01 -21.03
N ASN A 33 -1.32 -0.21 -21.08
CA ASN A 33 -2.24 -0.63 -22.14
C ASN A 33 -3.58 0.11 -22.05
N GLU A 34 -4.12 0.30 -20.84
CA GLU A 34 -5.32 1.11 -20.62
C GLU A 34 -5.09 2.56 -21.05
N LEU A 35 -3.98 3.17 -20.60
CA LEU A 35 -3.60 4.52 -20.99
C LEU A 35 -3.47 4.65 -22.50
N ARG A 36 -2.89 3.66 -23.19
CA ARG A 36 -2.74 3.67 -24.65
C ARG A 36 -4.06 3.91 -25.38
N SER A 37 -5.14 3.33 -24.87
CA SER A 37 -6.48 3.46 -25.48
C SER A 37 -7.09 4.85 -25.29
N GLN A 38 -6.73 5.54 -24.20
CA GLN A 38 -7.32 6.83 -23.79
C GLN A 38 -6.48 8.05 -24.22
N VAL A 39 -5.15 7.88 -24.34
CA VAL A 39 -4.22 8.97 -24.61
C VAL A 39 -4.41 9.53 -26.02
N ARG A 40 -4.50 10.86 -26.08
CA ARG A 40 -4.43 11.64 -27.32
C ARG A 40 -3.05 12.27 -27.44
N MET A 41 -2.29 11.84 -28.44
CA MET A 41 -0.94 12.35 -28.68
C MET A 41 -0.85 12.95 -30.10
N LYS A 42 -0.23 14.12 -30.21
CA LYS A 42 0.00 14.78 -31.51
C LYS A 42 0.78 13.82 -32.44
N GLY A 43 0.29 13.67 -33.67
CA GLY A 43 0.87 12.77 -34.67
C GLY A 43 0.29 11.35 -34.69
N PHE A 44 -0.50 10.95 -33.68
CA PHE A 44 -1.10 9.62 -33.63
C PHE A 44 -2.63 9.69 -33.57
N ARG A 45 -3.31 8.78 -34.27
CA ARG A 45 -4.76 8.61 -34.13
C ARG A 45 -5.06 8.17 -32.69
N PRO A 46 -6.07 8.74 -32.00
CA PRO A 46 -6.45 8.34 -30.64
C PRO A 46 -6.58 6.81 -30.51
N GLY A 47 -5.98 6.25 -29.46
CA GLY A 47 -5.97 4.80 -29.20
C GLY A 47 -4.97 3.97 -30.02
N LYS A 48 -4.26 4.57 -30.97
CA LYS A 48 -3.27 3.89 -31.84
C LYS A 48 -1.83 4.38 -31.62
N VAL A 49 -1.55 4.94 -30.44
CA VAL A 49 -0.19 5.31 -30.04
C VAL A 49 0.60 4.02 -29.73
N PRO A 50 1.83 3.83 -30.26
CA PRO A 50 2.68 2.69 -29.90
C PRO A 50 3.00 2.67 -28.41
N LEU A 51 3.01 1.48 -27.80
CA LEU A 51 3.31 1.32 -26.37
C LEU A 51 4.67 1.88 -25.97
N ASN A 52 5.68 1.80 -26.85
CA ASN A 52 7.02 2.33 -26.57
C ASN A 52 6.99 3.85 -26.32
N VAL A 53 6.19 4.59 -27.09
CA VAL A 53 6.06 6.05 -26.95
C VAL A 53 5.28 6.40 -25.68
N VAL A 54 4.22 5.63 -25.38
CA VAL A 54 3.45 5.81 -24.13
C VAL A 54 4.33 5.52 -22.91
N ARG A 55 5.11 4.43 -22.94
CA ARG A 55 6.04 4.06 -21.87
C ARG A 55 7.13 5.12 -21.69
N GLN A 56 7.67 5.67 -22.76
CA GLN A 56 8.69 6.72 -22.66
C GLN A 56 8.15 7.99 -21.98
N ARG A 57 6.89 8.34 -22.24
CA ARG A 57 6.29 9.58 -21.72
C ARG A 57 5.64 9.43 -20.34
N TYR A 58 5.00 8.30 -20.08
CA TYR A 58 4.17 8.06 -18.89
C TYR A 58 4.68 6.91 -18.02
N GLY A 59 5.71 6.17 -18.44
CA GLY A 59 6.16 4.97 -17.75
C GLY A 59 6.61 5.21 -16.31
N SER A 60 7.37 6.27 -16.06
CA SER A 60 7.82 6.62 -14.71
C SER A 60 6.65 6.99 -13.79
N GLN A 61 5.72 7.81 -14.29
CA GLN A 61 4.53 8.22 -13.54
C GLN A 61 3.63 7.03 -13.22
N VAL A 62 3.30 6.20 -14.22
CA VAL A 62 2.46 5.01 -14.04
C VAL A 62 3.13 4.01 -13.10
N ARG A 63 4.44 3.83 -13.19
CA ARG A 63 5.17 2.94 -12.27
C ARG A 63 5.10 3.45 -10.84
N ALA A 64 5.27 4.75 -10.59
CA ALA A 64 5.15 5.33 -9.26
C ALA A 64 3.73 5.16 -8.68
N GLU A 65 2.70 5.40 -9.49
CA GLU A 65 1.30 5.22 -9.08
C GLU A 65 0.99 3.76 -8.74
N VAL A 66 1.37 2.83 -9.62
CA VAL A 66 1.15 1.39 -9.41
C VAL A 66 1.93 0.89 -8.19
N LEU A 67 3.16 1.37 -7.96
CA LEU A 67 3.91 1.06 -6.77
C LEU A 67 3.17 1.53 -5.52
N GLN A 68 2.68 2.76 -5.50
CA GLN A 68 1.94 3.31 -4.37
C GLN A 68 0.65 2.54 -4.09
N GLU A 69 -0.10 2.17 -5.13
CA GLU A 69 -1.32 1.36 -5.01
C GLU A 69 -1.01 -0.05 -4.50
N ALA A 70 0.03 -0.69 -5.04
CA ALA A 70 0.46 -2.01 -4.62
C ALA A 70 0.93 -2.03 -3.16
N MET A 71 1.68 -1.01 -2.71
CA MET A 71 2.10 -0.89 -1.31
C MET A 71 0.90 -0.74 -0.37
N GLN A 72 -0.10 0.06 -0.74
CA GLN A 72 -1.31 0.23 0.08
C GLN A 72 -2.13 -1.06 0.17
N GLY A 73 -2.36 -1.74 -0.96
CA GLY A 73 -3.08 -3.01 -0.99
C GLY A 73 -2.36 -4.08 -0.16
N ALA A 74 -1.05 -4.19 -0.31
CA ALA A 74 -0.20 -5.10 0.44
C ALA A 74 -0.25 -4.84 1.96
N LEU A 75 -0.30 -3.58 2.40
CA LEU A 75 -0.47 -3.26 3.81
C LEU A 75 -1.85 -3.64 4.34
N ALA A 76 -2.90 -3.37 3.57
CA ALA A 76 -4.26 -3.78 3.94
C ALA A 76 -4.35 -5.30 4.13
N GLU A 77 -3.81 -6.08 3.19
CA GLU A 77 -3.73 -7.54 3.30
C GLU A 77 -2.92 -7.98 4.53
N ALA A 78 -1.79 -7.31 4.83
CA ALA A 78 -0.99 -7.61 6.01
C ALA A 78 -1.77 -7.34 7.31
N PHE A 79 -2.56 -6.27 7.38
CA PHE A 79 -3.40 -5.97 8.54
C PHE A 79 -4.47 -7.02 8.77
N GLU A 80 -5.12 -7.49 7.70
CA GLU A 80 -6.15 -8.54 7.77
C GLU A 80 -5.55 -9.88 8.22
N GLN A 81 -4.42 -10.29 7.62
CA GLN A 81 -3.74 -11.55 7.96
C GLN A 81 -3.30 -11.60 9.42
N GLN A 82 -2.87 -10.46 9.97
CA GLN A 82 -2.39 -10.36 11.35
C GLN A 82 -3.48 -9.92 12.34
N LYS A 83 -4.73 -9.70 11.87
CA LYS A 83 -5.88 -9.26 12.67
C LYS A 83 -5.56 -8.01 13.53
N LEU A 84 -4.74 -7.11 13.00
CA LEU A 84 -4.32 -5.92 13.74
C LEU A 84 -5.42 -4.87 13.70
N ARG A 85 -5.78 -4.35 14.87
CA ARG A 85 -6.57 -3.12 14.96
C ARG A 85 -5.63 -1.93 14.82
N VAL A 86 -5.39 -1.52 13.58
CA VAL A 86 -4.51 -0.38 13.27
C VAL A 86 -5.28 0.92 13.51
N ALA A 87 -4.67 1.83 14.28
CA ALA A 87 -5.17 3.19 14.49
C ALA A 87 -4.80 4.12 13.34
N GLY A 88 -3.62 3.91 12.76
CA GLY A 88 -3.15 4.67 11.60
C GLY A 88 -1.80 4.20 11.08
N VAL A 89 -1.48 4.66 9.87
CA VAL A 89 -0.14 4.54 9.27
C VAL A 89 0.56 5.88 9.44
N THR A 90 1.70 5.89 10.11
CA THR A 90 2.44 7.11 10.47
C THR A 90 3.43 7.48 9.38
N SER A 91 4.16 6.52 8.86
CA SER A 91 5.11 6.70 7.76
C SER A 91 5.16 5.47 6.87
N MET A 92 5.36 5.72 5.58
CA MET A 92 5.61 4.68 4.59
C MET A 92 6.78 5.12 3.74
N SER A 93 7.84 4.31 3.76
CA SER A 93 9.08 4.61 3.06
C SER A 93 9.51 3.41 2.23
N PRO A 94 10.02 3.62 1.01
CA PRO A 94 10.74 2.56 0.31
C PRO A 94 11.95 2.16 1.16
N ALA A 95 12.20 0.86 1.30
CA ALA A 95 13.38 0.38 2.01
C ALA A 95 14.61 0.57 1.12
N ASP A 96 15.73 1.01 1.70
CA ASP A 96 17.00 1.12 0.99
C ASP A 96 17.40 -0.27 0.43
N GLY A 97 17.60 -0.33 -0.89
CA GLY A 97 18.03 -1.56 -1.59
C GLY A 97 16.96 -2.24 -2.45
N GLY A 98 16.02 -1.49 -3.02
CA GLY A 98 15.10 -1.96 -4.05
C GLY A 98 15.61 -1.71 -5.48
N GLU A 99 16.75 -2.30 -5.85
CA GLU A 99 17.18 -2.39 -7.26
C GLU A 99 17.30 -3.87 -7.64
N GLY A 100 16.35 -4.35 -8.46
CA GLY A 100 16.32 -5.73 -8.96
C GLY A 100 14.93 -6.38 -8.96
N ASP A 101 14.87 -7.62 -8.48
CA ASP A 101 13.73 -8.56 -8.59
C ASP A 101 12.62 -8.40 -7.53
N SER A 102 12.82 -7.57 -6.50
CA SER A 102 11.80 -7.31 -5.48
C SER A 102 11.78 -5.86 -5.00
N VAL A 103 10.57 -5.39 -4.70
CA VAL A 103 10.31 -4.07 -4.11
C VAL A 103 10.06 -4.28 -2.63
N ARG A 104 10.93 -3.69 -1.80
CA ARG A 104 10.80 -3.70 -0.34
C ARG A 104 10.39 -2.33 0.15
N PHE A 105 9.44 -2.30 1.07
CA PHE A 105 9.01 -1.07 1.73
C PHE A 105 8.74 -1.31 3.21
N THR A 106 8.93 -0.25 4.00
CA THR A 106 8.65 -0.23 5.42
C THR A 106 7.47 0.68 5.69
N ALA A 107 6.59 0.24 6.59
CA ALA A 107 5.47 1.02 7.09
C ALA A 107 5.49 1.00 8.62
N ASP A 108 5.58 2.18 9.21
CA ASP A 108 5.39 2.36 10.65
C ASP A 108 3.91 2.61 10.90
N VAL A 109 3.32 1.76 11.74
CA VAL A 109 1.89 1.76 12.03
C VAL A 109 1.67 1.78 13.53
N GLU A 110 0.59 2.43 13.95
CA GLU A 110 0.15 2.43 15.34
C GLU A 110 -1.02 1.48 15.50
N VAL A 111 -0.99 0.64 16.52
CA VAL A 111 -2.05 -0.31 16.83
C VAL A 111 -2.79 0.11 18.09
N TYR A 112 -4.09 -0.13 18.12
CA TYR A 112 -4.88 0.05 19.33
C TYR A 112 -4.44 -0.94 20.41
N PRO A 113 -4.35 -0.50 21.68
CA PRO A 113 -4.14 -1.42 22.77
C PRO A 113 -5.37 -2.33 22.93
N GLU A 114 -5.13 -3.55 23.39
CA GLU A 114 -6.20 -4.40 23.88
C GLU A 114 -6.65 -3.86 25.24
N LEU A 115 -7.89 -3.37 25.31
CA LEU A 115 -8.49 -2.94 26.56
C LEU A 115 -8.99 -4.20 27.31
N PRO A 116 -8.65 -4.36 28.61
CA PRO A 116 -9.23 -5.41 29.43
C PRO A 116 -10.75 -5.20 29.58
N GLU A 117 -11.48 -6.28 29.87
CA GLU A 117 -12.88 -6.16 30.26
C GLU A 117 -13.00 -5.30 31.51
N ILE A 118 -13.80 -4.24 31.42
CA ILE A 118 -14.07 -3.34 32.53
C ILE A 118 -15.29 -3.90 33.26
N GLU A 119 -15.14 -4.21 34.55
CA GLU A 119 -16.27 -4.58 35.40
C GLU A 119 -17.15 -3.35 35.64
N VAL A 120 -18.33 -3.33 35.03
CA VAL A 120 -19.28 -2.22 35.10
C VAL A 120 -20.29 -2.35 36.25
N SER A 121 -20.17 -3.40 37.07
CA SER A 121 -21.11 -3.73 38.13
C SER A 121 -21.25 -2.65 39.20
N ASP A 122 -20.20 -1.84 39.43
CA ASP A 122 -20.19 -0.75 40.41
C ASP A 122 -20.67 0.60 39.85
N LEU A 123 -20.97 0.71 38.56
CA LEU A 123 -21.43 1.95 37.94
C LEU A 123 -22.91 2.21 38.25
N LYS A 124 -23.17 3.14 39.16
CA LYS A 124 -24.52 3.66 39.42
C LYS A 124 -24.91 4.66 38.33
N ILE A 125 -25.91 4.30 37.52
CA ILE A 125 -26.51 5.18 36.51
C ILE A 125 -27.79 5.77 37.10
N GLU A 126 -27.82 7.09 37.29
CA GLU A 126 -29.04 7.81 37.63
C GLU A 126 -29.71 8.32 36.35
N ARG A 127 -30.99 7.96 36.17
CA ARG A 127 -31.80 8.48 35.07
C ARG A 127 -32.40 9.82 35.50
N PRO A 128 -32.08 10.95 34.83
CA PRO A 128 -32.73 12.21 35.13
C PRO A 128 -34.21 12.14 34.77
N VAL A 129 -35.06 12.67 35.66
CA VAL A 129 -36.52 12.82 35.48
C VAL A 129 -36.86 14.14 34.81
#